data_AF-A0A7X3QB30-F1
#
_entry.id   AF-A0A7X3QB30-F1
#
_cell.length_a   1.000
_cell.length_b   1.000
_cell.length_c   1.000
_cell.angle_alpha   90.00
_cell.angle_beta   90.00
_cell.angle_gamma   90.00
#
_symmetry.space_group_name_H-M   'P 1'
#
loop_
_entity.id
_entity.type
_entity.pdbx_description
1 polymer ?
#
loop_
_entity_poly.entity_id
_entity_poly.type
_entity_poly.pdbx_seq_one_letter_code
_entity_poly.pdbx_strand_id
1 'polypeptide(L)'
;MVALAWLAAAGFAHAAETVTSADILAASAEVDCLDYRPVGGCAWLQCGIDGCSTRTSVRYRHYVPDVVVATYPARGLSPWTEMRALDGPADGGTYAKGAGARASTGLRFKLAQAVGSPGIAWIEGLDLATTVCEPAGGGGGARGGGRGGAPPPGGGRGAAAGGGGPRGARA
;
A
#
# COMPACT_ATOMS: atom_id res chain seq x y z
N MET A 1 0.08 -39.29 23.14
CA MET A 1 1.19 -38.33 22.99
C MET A 1 1.02 -37.52 21.70
N VAL A 2 -0.05 -36.70 21.61
CA VAL A 2 -0.16 -35.68 20.55
C VAL A 2 -0.74 -34.44 21.23
N ALA A 3 0.09 -33.81 22.03
CA ALA A 3 -0.10 -32.46 22.51
C ALA A 3 1.20 -31.74 22.14
N LEU A 4 1.08 -30.45 21.81
CA LEU A 4 2.16 -29.51 21.49
C LEU A 4 2.50 -29.42 20.00
N ALA A 5 1.65 -28.71 19.26
CA ALA A 5 2.11 -27.80 18.21
C ALA A 5 1.06 -26.72 17.93
N TRP A 6 0.52 -26.10 18.98
CA TRP A 6 -0.01 -24.74 18.85
C TRP A 6 1.17 -23.80 19.04
N LEU A 7 1.99 -23.63 18.00
CA LEU A 7 2.86 -22.46 17.95
C LEU A 7 1.95 -21.27 17.72
N ALA A 8 2.00 -20.36 18.69
CA ALA A 8 1.30 -19.09 18.68
C ALA A 8 1.49 -18.39 17.33
N ALA A 9 0.38 -18.02 16.69
CA ALA A 9 0.37 -16.87 15.81
C ALA A 9 0.65 -15.65 16.68
N ALA A 10 1.94 -15.42 16.99
CA ALA A 10 2.40 -14.15 17.49
C ALA A 10 2.27 -13.19 16.31
N GLY A 11 1.11 -12.56 16.17
CA GLY A 11 1.04 -11.32 15.41
C GLY A 11 2.12 -10.39 15.97
N PHE A 12 2.98 -9.87 15.10
CA PHE A 12 4.01 -8.90 15.47
C PHE A 12 3.34 -7.59 15.91
N ALA A 13 2.75 -7.59 17.11
CA ALA A 13 2.52 -6.38 17.85
C ALA A 13 3.89 -5.96 18.37
N HIS A 14 4.69 -5.29 17.53
CA HIS A 14 5.79 -4.48 18.02
C HIS A 14 5.18 -3.53 19.04
N ALA A 15 5.70 -3.57 20.27
CA ALA A 15 5.45 -2.51 21.24
C ALA A 15 5.89 -1.17 20.64
N ALA A 16 5.60 -0.05 21.29
CA ALA A 16 5.97 1.30 20.84
C ALA A 16 7.50 1.57 20.85
N GLU A 17 8.28 0.64 20.33
CA GLU A 17 9.65 0.81 19.90
C GLU A 17 9.64 1.58 18.58
N THR A 18 10.64 2.43 18.44
CA THR A 18 10.92 3.12 17.19
C THR A 18 11.08 2.10 16.07
N VAL A 19 10.38 2.32 14.96
CA VAL A 19 10.41 1.46 13.78
C VAL A 19 11.21 2.18 12.70
N THR A 20 12.11 1.45 12.05
CA THR A 20 12.86 1.95 10.90
C THR A 20 12.21 1.51 9.59
N SER A 21 12.61 2.14 8.49
CA SER A 21 12.22 1.73 7.14
C SER A 21 12.67 0.30 6.83
N ALA A 22 13.79 -0.14 7.40
CA ALA A 22 14.30 -1.50 7.27
C ALA A 22 13.40 -2.53 7.99
N ASP A 23 12.89 -2.17 9.18
CA ASP A 23 11.95 -3.03 9.92
C ASP A 23 10.62 -3.17 9.18
N ILE A 24 10.12 -2.07 8.61
CA ILE A 24 8.91 -2.08 7.77
C ILE A 24 9.14 -2.93 6.51
N LEU A 25 10.29 -2.80 5.86
CA LEU A 25 10.67 -3.62 4.72
C LEU A 25 10.68 -5.11 5.10
N ALA A 26 11.34 -5.47 6.19
CA ALA A 26 11.40 -6.85 6.66
C ALA A 26 10.01 -7.40 6.99
N ALA A 27 9.20 -6.64 7.73
CA ALA A 27 7.83 -7.02 8.08
C ALA A 27 6.95 -7.18 6.83
N SER A 28 7.13 -6.33 5.83
CA SER A 28 6.39 -6.42 4.57
C SER A 28 6.74 -7.66 3.75
N ALA A 29 7.97 -8.18 3.87
CA ALA A 29 8.43 -9.35 3.15
C ALA A 29 8.07 -10.68 3.83
N GLU A 30 7.47 -10.63 5.03
CA GLU A 30 7.10 -11.83 5.79
C GLU A 30 6.01 -12.63 5.06
N VAL A 31 6.20 -13.95 4.97
CA VAL A 31 5.31 -14.84 4.21
C VAL A 31 3.88 -14.86 4.76
N ASP A 32 3.74 -14.71 6.08
CA ASP A 32 2.45 -14.63 6.76
C ASP A 32 1.72 -13.31 6.47
N CYS A 33 2.46 -12.21 6.24
CA CYS A 33 1.87 -10.91 5.88
C CYS A 33 1.37 -10.91 4.44
N LEU A 34 2.15 -11.50 3.53
CA LEU A 34 1.84 -11.52 2.10
C LEU A 34 0.74 -12.52 1.74
N ASP A 35 0.53 -13.54 2.56
CA ASP A 35 -0.36 -14.67 2.29
C ASP A 35 -0.21 -15.18 0.85
N TYR A 36 1.05 -15.36 0.44
CA TYR A 36 1.40 -15.63 -0.96
C TYR A 36 0.98 -17.06 -1.33
N ARG A 37 -0.14 -17.20 -2.05
CA ARG A 37 -0.71 -18.52 -2.37
C ARG A 37 -1.03 -18.67 -3.86
N PRO A 38 -0.73 -19.83 -4.46
CA PRO A 38 -1.20 -20.15 -5.79
C PRO A 38 -2.74 -20.30 -5.75
N VAL A 39 -3.44 -19.54 -6.58
CA VAL A 39 -4.91 -19.57 -6.68
C VAL A 39 -5.40 -20.14 -8.01
N GLY A 40 -4.50 -20.32 -8.98
CA GLY A 40 -4.82 -20.90 -10.27
C GLY A 40 -3.67 -20.76 -11.25
N GLY A 41 -3.98 -20.82 -12.53
CA GLY A 41 -3.01 -20.60 -13.60
C GLY A 41 -3.67 -19.98 -14.82
N CYS A 42 -2.85 -19.40 -15.68
CA CYS A 42 -3.29 -18.83 -16.95
C CYS A 42 -2.58 -19.55 -18.08
N ALA A 43 -3.31 -19.77 -19.17
CA ALA A 43 -2.77 -20.33 -20.41
C ALA A 43 -2.90 -19.28 -21.52
N TRP A 44 -1.83 -19.08 -22.28
CA TRP A 44 -1.86 -18.25 -23.49
C TRP A 44 -1.06 -18.93 -24.60
N LEU A 45 -1.32 -18.52 -25.84
CA LEU A 45 -0.58 -19.00 -27.00
C LEU A 45 0.52 -18.00 -27.34
N GLN A 46 1.73 -18.51 -27.51
CA GLN A 46 2.86 -17.78 -28.05
C GLN A 46 3.21 -18.37 -29.41
N CYS A 47 2.94 -17.61 -30.47
CA CYS A 47 3.21 -18.00 -31.85
C CYS A 47 4.55 -17.43 -32.32
N GLY A 48 5.42 -18.31 -32.79
CA GLY A 48 6.63 -17.96 -33.53
C GLY A 48 6.45 -18.27 -35.01
N ILE A 49 7.54 -18.17 -35.76
CA ILE A 49 7.57 -18.45 -37.21
C ILE A 49 7.29 -19.94 -37.48
N ASP A 50 7.69 -20.83 -36.56
CA ASP A 50 7.58 -22.28 -36.70
C ASP A 50 6.28 -22.87 -36.09
N GLY A 51 5.35 -22.01 -35.65
CA GLY A 51 4.06 -22.42 -35.08
C GLY A 51 3.75 -21.82 -33.71
N CYS A 52 2.61 -22.21 -33.15
CA CYS A 52 2.10 -21.73 -31.86
C CYS A 52 2.36 -22.73 -30.73
N SER A 53 2.86 -22.22 -29.60
CA SER A 53 3.08 -22.99 -28.36
C SER A 53 2.19 -22.46 -27.24
N THR A 54 1.62 -23.36 -26.44
CA THR A 54 0.88 -22.97 -25.23
C THR A 54 1.87 -22.70 -24.10
N ARG A 55 1.80 -21.52 -23.52
CA ARG A 55 2.53 -21.13 -22.32
C ARG A 55 1.58 -21.10 -21.13
N THR A 56 2.07 -21.53 -19.99
CA THR A 56 1.31 -21.60 -18.74
C THR A 56 2.02 -20.84 -17.63
N SER A 57 1.31 -19.95 -16.96
CA SER A 57 1.74 -19.29 -15.72
C SER A 57 0.97 -19.82 -14.54
N VAL A 58 1.59 -19.74 -13.36
CA VAL A 58 0.88 -19.79 -12.09
C VAL A 58 0.34 -18.39 -11.77
N ARG A 59 -0.89 -18.34 -11.27
CA ARG A 59 -1.52 -17.15 -10.72
C ARG A 59 -1.43 -17.21 -9.20
N TYR A 60 -0.85 -16.16 -8.62
CA TYR A 60 -0.79 -16.00 -7.17
C TYR A 60 -1.81 -14.98 -6.69
N ARG A 61 -2.31 -15.19 -5.48
CA ARG A 61 -2.93 -14.15 -4.67
C ARG A 61 -1.92 -13.77 -3.60
N HIS A 62 -1.77 -12.48 -3.40
CA HIS A 62 -0.91 -11.92 -2.38
C HIS A 62 -1.53 -10.62 -1.88
N TYR A 63 -1.21 -10.24 -0.65
CA TYR A 63 -1.49 -8.91 -0.11
C TYR A 63 -0.26 -8.02 -0.31
N VAL A 64 -0.50 -6.78 -0.73
CA VAL A 64 0.56 -5.77 -0.87
C VAL A 64 0.36 -4.72 0.22
N PRO A 65 1.24 -4.66 1.23
CA PRO A 65 1.21 -3.55 2.18
C PRO A 65 1.76 -2.29 1.49
N ASP A 66 0.88 -1.52 0.85
CA ASP A 66 1.19 -0.33 0.06
C ASP A 66 1.27 0.95 0.91
N VAL A 67 0.72 0.93 2.11
CA VAL A 67 0.68 2.07 3.02
C VAL A 67 1.08 1.68 4.44
N VAL A 68 1.87 2.53 5.06
CA VAL A 68 2.20 2.46 6.49
C VAL A 68 1.41 3.55 7.20
N VAL A 69 0.60 3.15 8.17
CA VAL A 69 -0.19 4.06 9.00
C VAL A 69 0.41 4.10 10.40
N ALA A 70 0.75 5.28 10.88
CA ALA A 70 1.25 5.47 12.24
C ALA A 70 0.44 6.55 12.96
N THR A 71 0.09 6.27 14.22
CA THR A 71 -0.61 7.22 15.09
C THR A 71 0.23 7.55 16.32
N TYR A 72 0.36 8.83 16.64
CA TYR A 72 1.31 9.30 17.65
C TYR A 72 0.79 10.56 18.38
N PRO A 73 1.24 10.80 19.62
CA PRO A 73 0.61 11.81 20.49
C PRO A 73 0.97 13.26 20.16
N ALA A 74 2.15 13.52 19.59
CA ALA A 74 2.64 14.86 19.24
C ALA A 74 3.73 14.77 18.18
N ARG A 75 4.02 15.88 17.49
CA ARG A 75 5.07 15.92 16.45
C ARG A 75 6.43 15.47 16.98
N GLY A 76 7.22 14.90 16.08
CA GLY A 76 8.53 14.32 16.38
C GLY A 76 8.45 13.00 17.14
N LEU A 77 7.24 12.55 17.54
CA LEU A 77 7.01 11.29 18.23
C LEU A 77 6.42 10.22 17.32
N SER A 78 6.52 10.38 15.99
CA SER A 78 6.20 9.30 15.07
C SER A 78 7.05 8.07 15.41
N PRO A 79 6.46 6.87 15.51
CA PRO A 79 7.24 5.65 15.72
C PRO A 79 8.16 5.38 14.54
N TRP A 80 7.80 5.79 13.32
CA TRP A 80 8.67 5.69 12.15
C TRP A 80 9.69 6.83 12.13
N THR A 81 10.92 6.52 12.52
CA THR A 81 11.91 7.54 12.89
C THR A 81 12.30 8.46 11.74
N GLU A 82 12.42 7.92 10.54
CA GLU A 82 12.83 8.63 9.33
C GLU A 82 11.72 9.56 8.83
N MET A 83 10.45 9.20 9.07
CA MET A 83 9.31 9.99 8.65
C MET A 83 8.93 11.10 9.64
N ARG A 84 9.56 11.18 10.82
CA ARG A 84 9.38 12.32 11.74
C ARG A 84 9.66 13.67 11.09
N ALA A 85 10.57 13.70 10.12
CA ALA A 85 10.90 14.91 9.36
C ALA A 85 9.73 15.40 8.47
N LEU A 86 8.75 14.55 8.19
CA LEU A 86 7.57 14.87 7.38
C LEU A 86 6.38 15.33 8.23
N ASP A 87 6.52 15.40 9.56
CA ASP A 87 5.47 15.90 10.43
C ASP A 87 5.08 17.34 10.04
N GLY A 88 3.78 17.56 9.82
CA GLY A 88 3.22 18.88 9.56
C GLY A 88 3.46 19.85 10.72
N PRO A 89 3.12 21.15 10.59
CA PRO A 89 3.48 22.15 11.60
C PRO A 89 2.67 22.10 12.90
N ALA A 90 1.60 21.30 12.98
CA ALA A 90 0.65 21.31 14.08
C ALA A 90 0.64 20.00 14.89
N ASP A 91 0.43 20.12 16.20
CA ASP A 91 0.19 18.99 17.10
C ASP A 91 -1.28 18.56 17.13
N GLY A 92 -1.53 17.38 17.71
CA GLY A 92 -2.89 16.89 17.96
C GLY A 92 -3.67 17.82 18.89
N GLY A 93 -4.89 18.18 18.47
CA GLY A 93 -5.75 19.07 19.23
C GLY A 93 -6.31 18.46 20.51
N THR A 94 -6.99 19.28 21.30
CA THR A 94 -7.62 18.85 22.56
C THR A 94 -9.03 19.41 22.60
N TYR A 95 -10.01 18.57 22.86
CA TYR A 95 -11.39 19.00 23.02
C TYR A 95 -11.80 18.78 24.47
N ALA A 96 -12.30 19.81 25.13
CA ALA A 96 -12.86 19.70 26.47
C ALA A 96 -14.28 20.22 26.45
N LYS A 97 -15.22 19.45 27.02
CA LYS A 97 -16.60 19.87 27.23
C LYS A 97 -16.93 19.83 28.72
N GLY A 98 -17.48 20.93 29.23
CA GLY A 98 -17.90 21.10 30.62
C GLY A 98 -17.09 22.16 31.36
N ALA A 99 -17.76 23.19 31.87
CA ALA A 99 -17.22 24.16 32.80
C ALA A 99 -18.01 24.07 34.11
N GLY A 100 -17.37 23.59 35.18
CA GLY A 100 -17.98 23.48 36.52
C GLY A 100 -17.78 22.11 37.20
N ALA A 101 -18.28 21.98 38.44
CA ALA A 101 -18.07 20.87 39.38
C ALA A 101 -18.64 19.49 38.98
N ARG A 102 -18.97 19.26 37.70
CA ARG A 102 -19.38 17.95 37.16
C ARG A 102 -18.45 17.57 36.01
N ALA A 103 -18.04 16.30 36.01
CA ALA A 103 -16.97 15.72 35.19
C ALA A 103 -16.79 16.36 33.81
N SER A 104 -15.61 16.94 33.59
CA SER A 104 -15.15 17.41 32.29
C SER A 104 -14.73 16.22 31.43
N THR A 105 -15.38 16.01 30.28
CA THR A 105 -14.90 15.04 29.29
C THR A 105 -13.87 15.73 28.40
N GLY A 106 -12.60 15.35 28.56
CA GLY A 106 -11.48 15.78 27.73
C GLY A 106 -11.09 14.70 26.71
N LEU A 107 -11.17 15.02 25.42
CA LEU A 107 -10.61 14.22 24.33
C LEU A 107 -9.25 14.79 23.93
N ARG A 108 -8.28 13.92 23.73
CA ARG A 108 -6.96 14.26 23.17
C ARG A 108 -6.87 13.61 21.81
N PHE A 109 -6.72 14.41 20.76
CA PHE A 109 -6.53 13.90 19.41
C PHE A 109 -5.06 13.53 19.22
N LYS A 110 -4.82 12.39 18.56
CA LYS A 110 -3.49 11.96 18.12
C LYS A 110 -3.28 12.40 16.69
N LEU A 111 -2.02 12.58 16.31
CA LEU A 111 -1.63 12.72 14.92
C LEU A 111 -1.67 11.34 14.25
N ALA A 112 -2.00 11.33 12.96
CA ALA A 112 -2.00 10.14 12.13
C ALA A 112 -1.31 10.48 10.81
N GLN A 113 -0.29 9.69 10.46
CA GLN A 113 0.38 9.77 9.16
C GLN A 113 0.11 8.49 8.39
N ALA A 114 -0.17 8.63 7.10
CA ALA A 114 -0.26 7.54 6.14
C ALA A 114 0.74 7.83 5.02
N VAL A 115 1.76 6.99 4.89
CA VAL A 115 2.86 7.17 3.94
C VAL A 115 3.00 5.88 3.14
N GLY A 116 3.36 6.00 1.86
CA GLY A 116 3.62 4.84 1.01
C GLY A 116 4.66 3.91 1.63
N SER A 117 4.41 2.61 1.57
CA SER A 117 5.32 1.61 2.13
C SER A 117 6.62 1.58 1.34
N PRO A 118 7.79 1.57 2.02
CA PRO A 118 9.06 1.33 1.34
C PRO A 118 9.07 -0.07 0.70
N GLY A 119 8.17 -0.97 1.12
CA GLY A 119 8.01 -2.31 0.59
C GLY A 119 7.53 -2.40 -0.87
N ILE A 120 6.92 -1.34 -1.39
CA ILE A 120 6.46 -1.32 -2.78
C ILE A 120 7.61 -1.63 -3.76
N ALA A 121 8.81 -1.10 -3.52
CA ALA A 121 9.93 -1.26 -4.44
C ALA A 121 10.41 -2.71 -4.61
N TRP A 122 10.27 -3.56 -3.58
CA TRP A 122 10.64 -4.97 -3.71
C TRP A 122 9.52 -5.81 -4.33
N ILE A 123 8.25 -5.45 -4.08
CA ILE A 123 7.08 -6.11 -4.67
C ILE A 123 7.05 -5.90 -6.19
N GLU A 124 7.32 -4.68 -6.64
CA GLU A 124 7.47 -4.38 -8.08
C GLU A 124 8.57 -5.23 -8.75
N GLY A 125 9.61 -5.62 -8.01
CA GLY A 125 10.65 -6.53 -8.49
C GLY A 125 10.18 -7.97 -8.69
N LEU A 126 9.20 -8.43 -7.89
CA LEU A 126 8.65 -9.79 -8.01
C LEU A 126 7.76 -9.95 -9.24
N ASP A 127 7.03 -8.90 -9.61
CA ASP A 127 6.20 -8.87 -10.82
C ASP A 127 7.04 -8.93 -12.11
N LEU A 128 8.33 -8.56 -12.04
CA LEU A 128 9.27 -8.68 -13.16
C LEU A 128 9.95 -10.06 -13.24
N ALA A 129 10.08 -10.76 -12.12
CA ALA A 129 10.80 -12.04 -12.04
C ALA A 129 9.93 -13.25 -12.37
N THR A 130 8.61 -13.12 -12.26
CA THR A 130 7.65 -14.18 -12.60
C THR A 130 6.65 -13.61 -13.59
N THR A 131 6.35 -14.32 -14.68
CA THR A 131 5.26 -13.92 -15.59
C THR A 131 3.93 -14.14 -14.87
N VAL A 132 3.63 -13.35 -13.84
CA VAL A 132 2.35 -13.37 -13.14
C VAL A 132 1.29 -13.00 -14.17
N CYS A 133 0.26 -13.82 -14.29
CA CYS A 133 -0.84 -13.47 -15.16
C CYS A 133 -1.86 -12.66 -14.37
N GLU A 134 -1.93 -11.37 -14.67
CA GLU A 134 -3.06 -10.55 -14.25
C GLU A 134 -4.39 -11.20 -14.68
N PRO A 135 -5.46 -11.11 -13.86
CA PRO A 135 -6.78 -11.43 -14.32
C PRO A 135 -7.13 -10.51 -15.49
N ALA A 136 -7.67 -11.09 -16.56
CA ALA A 136 -8.47 -10.32 -17.51
C ALA A 136 -9.69 -9.76 -16.77
N GLY A 137 -9.55 -8.60 -16.13
CA GLY A 137 -10.69 -7.77 -15.79
C GLY A 137 -11.43 -7.48 -17.10
N GLY A 138 -12.73 -7.78 -17.15
CA GLY A 138 -13.55 -7.60 -18.35
C GLY A 138 -13.48 -6.14 -18.81
N GLY A 139 -12.64 -5.88 -19.81
CA GLY A 139 -12.34 -4.52 -20.25
C GLY A 139 -11.11 -4.44 -21.15
N GLY A 140 -11.12 -5.18 -22.26
CA GLY A 140 -10.42 -4.85 -23.50
C GLY A 140 -8.89 -4.61 -23.47
N GLY A 141 -8.15 -5.56 -24.04
CA GLY A 141 -6.90 -5.26 -24.73
C GLY A 141 -5.65 -5.77 -24.02
N ALA A 142 -5.16 -6.92 -24.48
CA ALA A 142 -3.81 -7.37 -24.24
C ALA A 142 -2.80 -6.31 -24.72
N ARG A 143 -2.25 -5.51 -23.79
CA ARG A 143 -0.97 -4.85 -24.00
C ARG A 143 0.11 -5.75 -23.41
N GLY A 144 0.61 -6.66 -24.25
CA GLY A 144 1.94 -7.22 -24.05
C GLY A 144 2.95 -6.06 -24.06
N GLY A 145 3.48 -5.74 -22.90
CA GLY A 145 4.45 -4.66 -22.70
C GLY A 145 5.87 -5.19 -22.65
N GLY A 146 6.40 -5.65 -23.78
CA GLY A 146 7.81 -5.96 -23.93
C GLY A 146 8.41 -5.16 -25.08
N ARG A 147 9.21 -4.14 -24.73
CA ARG A 147 10.26 -3.41 -25.49
C ARG A 147 10.03 -1.91 -25.59
N GLY A 148 11.06 -1.18 -25.18
CA GLY A 148 11.15 0.27 -25.24
C GLY A 148 11.03 0.82 -26.66
N GLY A 149 10.38 1.97 -26.73
CA GLY A 149 10.33 2.85 -27.89
C GLY A 149 10.03 4.25 -27.36
N ALA A 150 10.92 5.20 -27.67
CA ALA A 150 10.81 6.59 -27.24
C ALA A 150 9.48 7.23 -27.68
N PRO A 151 8.90 8.17 -26.90
CA PRO A 151 7.71 8.89 -27.32
C PRO A 151 8.01 9.82 -28.51
N PRO A 152 7.12 9.90 -29.53
CA PRO A 152 7.28 10.89 -30.60
C PRO A 152 7.06 12.32 -30.05
N PRO A 153 7.76 13.34 -30.60
CA PRO A 153 7.65 14.70 -30.12
C PRO A 153 6.38 15.39 -30.65
N GLY A 154 5.70 16.13 -29.77
CA GLY A 154 5.01 17.38 -30.09
C GLY A 154 3.68 17.28 -30.84
N GLY A 155 2.59 17.55 -30.12
CA GLY A 155 1.27 17.83 -30.70
C GLY A 155 0.32 18.39 -29.67
N GLY A 156 0.56 19.63 -29.24
CA GLY A 156 -0.21 20.31 -28.20
C GLY A 156 -1.70 20.44 -28.55
N ARG A 157 -2.57 20.11 -27.58
CA ARG A 157 -3.94 20.62 -27.51
C ARG A 157 -4.24 21.00 -26.06
N GLY A 158 -4.69 22.24 -25.93
CA GLY A 158 -4.64 23.04 -24.71
C GLY A 158 -5.55 22.56 -23.58
N ALA A 159 -5.08 22.88 -22.37
CA ALA A 159 -5.87 22.90 -21.16
C ALA A 159 -7.01 23.92 -21.30
N ALA A 160 -8.26 23.46 -21.25
CA ALA A 160 -9.39 24.32 -20.96
C ALA A 160 -9.55 24.38 -19.44
N ALA A 161 -9.09 25.50 -18.85
CA ALA A 161 -9.46 25.91 -17.51
C ALA A 161 -10.95 26.31 -17.51
N GLY A 162 -11.76 25.60 -16.74
CA GLY A 162 -13.15 25.96 -16.46
C GLY A 162 -13.35 26.12 -14.96
N GLY A 163 -13.25 27.36 -14.48
CA GLY A 163 -13.51 27.71 -13.09
C GLY A 163 -15.00 27.60 -12.74
N GLY A 164 -15.29 27.04 -11.57
CA GLY A 164 -16.61 27.05 -10.95
C GLY A 164 -16.45 27.11 -9.44
N GLY A 165 -16.62 28.31 -8.88
CA GLY A 165 -16.53 28.61 -7.45
C GLY A 165 -17.66 28.00 -6.59
N PRO A 166 -17.68 28.31 -5.29
CA PRO A 166 -18.26 27.48 -4.24
C PRO A 166 -19.78 27.63 -4.16
N ARG A 167 -20.49 26.51 -4.00
CA ARG A 167 -21.87 26.52 -3.49
C ARG A 167 -21.88 25.94 -2.10
N GLY A 168 -22.13 26.83 -1.14
CA GLY A 168 -22.32 26.48 0.24
C GLY A 168 -23.70 25.89 0.54
N ALA A 169 -23.72 25.26 1.72
CA ALA A 169 -24.74 25.29 2.75
C ALA A 169 -26.00 24.40 2.66
N ARG A 170 -26.30 23.88 3.85
CA ARG A 170 -27.55 23.33 4.42
C ARG A 170 -27.75 21.83 4.21
N ALA A 171 -28.12 21.05 5.22
CA ALA A 171 -28.39 21.30 6.65
C ALA A 171 -28.11 19.99 7.42
#